data_AF-A0AA40ANP8-F1
#
_entry.id   AF-A0AA40ANP8-F1
#
_cell.length_a   1.000
_cell.length_b   1.000
_cell.length_c   1.000
_cell.angle_alpha   90.00
_cell.angle_beta   90.00
_cell.angle_gamma   90.00
#
_symmetry.space_group_name_H-M   'P 1'
#
loop_
_entity.id
_entity.type
_entity.pdbx_description
1 polymer ?
#
loop_
_entity_poly.entity_id
_entity_poly.type
_entity_poly.pdbx_seq_one_letter_code
_entity_poly.pdbx_strand_id
1 'polypeptide(L)'
;MAIHYLRSLASPYDSPLSALNNHTQRGRTIVPTQHARLHNIWDPSRVFLKPIPTYFFSYSVWKYLEATDQELWRAAAGFMRSYCNIIQHELDFAIATAGDIPLIPQINVGISRLRSLSTSSAPLWIFLTMRSQRATPTARSGSRG
;
A
#
# COMPACT_ATOMS: atom_id res chain seq x y z
N MET A 1 -6.45 -14.18 -34.31
CA MET A 1 -6.76 -15.47 -33.65
C MET A 1 -5.82 -15.77 -32.46
N ALA A 2 -5.46 -14.78 -31.62
CA ALA A 2 -4.59 -14.99 -30.45
C ALA A 2 -5.05 -14.25 -29.18
N ILE A 3 -6.20 -13.56 -29.24
CA ILE A 3 -6.68 -12.71 -28.14
C ILE A 3 -7.67 -13.47 -27.22
N HIS A 4 -8.14 -14.66 -27.65
CA HIS A 4 -9.04 -15.51 -26.85
C HIS A 4 -8.35 -16.61 -26.02
N TYR A 5 -7.09 -16.96 -26.32
CA TYR A 5 -6.42 -18.08 -25.64
C TYR A 5 -5.89 -17.74 -24.25
N LEU A 6 -5.62 -16.45 -23.94
CA LEU A 6 -5.10 -16.04 -22.64
C LEU A 6 -6.15 -16.04 -21.52
N ARG A 7 -7.45 -16.18 -21.84
CA ARG A 7 -8.52 -16.25 -20.82
C ARG A 7 -8.72 -17.64 -20.22
N SER A 8 -8.16 -18.68 -20.84
CA SER A 8 -8.41 -20.09 -20.45
C SER A 8 -7.47 -20.64 -19.36
N LEU A 9 -6.42 -19.91 -18.99
CA LEU A 9 -5.46 -20.33 -17.94
C LEU A 9 -5.54 -19.48 -16.67
N ALA A 10 -6.29 -18.38 -16.69
CA ALA A 10 -6.51 -17.57 -15.51
C ALA A 10 -7.47 -18.31 -14.59
N SER A 11 -6.94 -18.86 -13.50
CA SER A 11 -7.77 -19.32 -12.38
C SER A 11 -8.69 -18.15 -11.97
N PRO A 12 -9.92 -18.38 -11.49
CA PRO A 12 -10.78 -17.29 -10.97
C PRO A 12 -10.11 -16.45 -9.87
N TYR A 13 -8.95 -16.89 -9.36
CA TYR A 13 -8.08 -16.18 -8.42
C TYR A 13 -6.91 -15.40 -9.07
N ASP A 14 -6.75 -15.38 -10.40
CA ASP A 14 -5.74 -14.60 -11.13
C ASP A 14 -6.20 -13.17 -11.40
N SER A 15 -6.77 -12.54 -10.38
CA SER A 15 -7.06 -11.11 -10.44
C SER A 15 -5.75 -10.31 -10.30
N PRO A 16 -5.55 -9.23 -11.06
CA PRO A 16 -4.47 -8.27 -10.83
C PRO A 16 -4.46 -7.68 -9.41
N LEU A 17 -5.57 -7.78 -8.70
CA LEU A 17 -5.76 -7.29 -7.33
C LEU A 17 -5.68 -8.42 -6.29
N SER A 18 -5.03 -9.54 -6.61
CA SER A 18 -4.79 -10.61 -5.62
C SER A 18 -3.74 -10.20 -4.59
N ALA A 19 -3.79 -10.79 -3.39
CA ALA A 19 -2.80 -10.55 -2.34
C ALA A 19 -1.36 -10.80 -2.80
N LEU A 20 -0.38 -10.09 -2.23
CA LEU A 20 1.04 -10.18 -2.63
C LEU A 20 1.59 -11.61 -2.49
N ASN A 21 1.24 -12.30 -1.42
CA ASN A 21 1.63 -13.69 -1.17
C ASN A 21 1.20 -14.64 -2.31
N ASN A 22 0.05 -14.38 -2.94
CA ASN A 22 -0.47 -15.15 -4.06
C ASN A 22 0.38 -14.97 -5.30
N HIS A 23 0.92 -13.77 -5.52
CA HIS A 23 1.86 -13.52 -6.61
C HIS A 23 3.19 -14.23 -6.35
N THR A 24 3.73 -14.15 -5.14
CA THR A 24 5.00 -14.84 -4.79
C THR A 24 4.87 -16.36 -4.82
N GLN A 25 3.75 -16.91 -4.35
CA GLN A 25 3.49 -18.37 -4.37
C GLN A 25 3.43 -18.94 -5.79
N ARG A 26 2.99 -18.12 -6.76
CA ARG A 26 2.98 -18.47 -8.19
C ARG A 26 4.34 -18.27 -8.86
N GLY A 27 5.38 -17.88 -8.12
CA GLY A 27 6.70 -17.59 -8.66
C GLY A 27 6.79 -16.25 -9.40
N ARG A 28 5.82 -15.34 -9.24
CA ARG A 28 5.89 -14.00 -9.84
C ARG A 28 6.82 -13.11 -9.03
N THR A 29 7.68 -12.38 -9.72
CA THR A 29 8.55 -11.37 -9.14
C THR A 29 7.81 -10.04 -9.02
N ILE A 30 7.90 -9.39 -7.86
CA ILE A 30 7.33 -8.07 -7.65
C ILE A 30 8.32 -7.02 -8.17
N VAL A 31 7.87 -6.17 -9.10
CA VAL A 31 8.69 -5.16 -9.75
C VAL A 31 8.14 -3.76 -9.41
N PRO A 32 8.86 -2.99 -8.57
CA PRO A 32 8.53 -1.60 -8.31
C PRO A 32 8.58 -0.77 -9.61
N THR A 33 7.57 0.08 -9.84
CA THR A 33 7.51 0.95 -11.02
C THR A 33 7.06 2.36 -10.67
N GLN A 34 7.60 3.37 -11.34
CA GLN A 34 7.13 4.76 -11.18
C GLN A 34 5.94 5.08 -12.11
N HIS A 35 5.73 4.26 -13.15
CA HIS A 35 4.70 4.49 -14.16
C HIS A 35 3.31 4.14 -13.62
N ALA A 36 2.43 5.15 -13.52
CA ALA A 36 1.06 4.97 -13.02
C ALA A 36 0.26 3.94 -13.82
N ARG A 37 0.50 3.85 -15.14
CA ARG A 37 -0.18 2.92 -16.05
C ARG A 37 0.15 1.45 -15.78
N LEU A 38 1.25 1.15 -15.10
CA LEU A 38 1.70 -0.21 -14.83
C LEU A 38 1.28 -0.71 -13.44
N HIS A 39 0.66 0.13 -12.62
CA HIS A 39 0.22 -0.27 -11.29
C HIS A 39 -0.84 -1.37 -11.37
N ASN A 40 -0.56 -2.52 -10.73
CA ASN A 40 -1.38 -3.74 -10.73
C ASN A 40 -1.48 -4.45 -12.09
N ILE A 41 -0.54 -4.18 -13.01
CA ILE A 41 -0.40 -4.99 -14.23
C ILE A 41 0.50 -6.18 -13.92
N TRP A 42 0.15 -7.36 -14.41
CA TRP A 42 0.95 -8.56 -14.25
C TRP A 42 1.13 -9.31 -15.56
N ASP A 43 2.22 -10.06 -15.62
CA ASP A 43 2.50 -11.10 -16.60
C ASP A 43 2.75 -12.43 -15.85
N PRO A 44 2.88 -13.58 -16.53
CA PRO A 44 3.09 -14.87 -15.86
C PRO A 44 4.31 -14.92 -14.92
N SER A 45 5.30 -14.04 -15.13
CA SER A 45 6.57 -13.99 -14.40
C SER A 45 6.67 -12.83 -13.41
N ARG A 46 5.89 -11.75 -13.58
CA ARG A 46 6.09 -10.48 -12.88
C ARG A 46 4.78 -9.77 -12.55
N VAL A 47 4.80 -8.98 -11.49
CA VAL A 47 3.74 -8.03 -11.15
C VAL A 47 4.34 -6.65 -10.95
N PHE A 48 3.78 -5.64 -11.61
CA PHE A 48 4.25 -4.26 -11.54
C PHE A 48 3.43 -3.49 -10.51
N LEU A 49 4.11 -2.93 -9.52
CA LEU A 49 3.47 -2.19 -8.42
C LEU A 49 4.16 -0.86 -8.22
N LYS A 50 3.37 0.20 -8.12
CA LYS A 50 3.89 1.53 -7.85
C LYS A 50 4.06 1.71 -6.34
N PRO A 51 5.26 2.02 -5.83
CA PRO A 51 5.47 2.28 -4.41
C PRO A 51 4.51 3.34 -3.87
N ILE A 52 4.07 3.18 -2.63
CA ILE A 52 3.26 4.18 -1.95
C ILE A 52 4.13 5.43 -1.74
N PRO A 53 3.72 6.60 -2.26
CA PRO A 53 4.44 7.82 -2.00
C PRO A 53 4.48 8.14 -0.50
N THR A 54 5.62 8.58 0.02
CA THR A 54 5.82 8.86 1.46
C THR A 54 4.82 9.88 2.02
N TYR A 55 4.38 10.84 1.20
CA TYR A 55 3.41 11.85 1.60
C TYR A 55 1.99 11.30 1.83
N PHE A 56 1.65 10.12 1.30
CA PHE A 56 0.37 9.45 1.60
C PHE A 56 0.27 8.99 3.05
N PHE A 57 1.38 8.89 3.77
CA PHE A 57 1.40 8.60 5.20
C PHE A 57 1.16 9.84 6.06
N SER A 58 1.12 11.04 5.46
CA SER A 58 0.86 12.29 6.19
C SER A 58 -0.62 12.65 6.19
N TYR A 59 -1.20 12.77 7.38
CA TYR A 59 -2.60 13.20 7.53
C TYR A 59 -2.88 14.59 6.97
N SER A 60 -1.92 15.52 7.08
CA SER A 60 -2.08 16.89 6.57
C SER A 60 -2.28 16.93 5.06
N VAL A 61 -1.66 16.01 4.33
CA VAL A 61 -1.79 15.92 2.87
C VAL A 61 -3.21 15.51 2.50
N TRP A 62 -3.79 14.51 3.18
CA TRP A 62 -5.17 14.10 2.92
C TRP A 62 -6.18 15.21 3.20
N LYS A 63 -5.99 15.96 4.29
CA LYS A 63 -6.81 17.16 4.59
C LYS A 63 -6.67 18.24 3.52
N TYR A 64 -5.44 18.49 3.06
CA TYR A 64 -5.18 19.47 2.01
C TYR A 64 -5.85 19.05 0.68
N LEU A 65 -5.72 17.78 0.30
CA LEU A 65 -6.35 17.23 -0.90
C LEU A 65 -7.88 17.31 -0.83
N GLU A 66 -8.47 16.94 0.31
CA GLU A 66 -9.91 17.01 0.53
C GLU A 66 -10.45 18.43 0.38
N ALA A 67 -9.69 19.45 0.82
CA ALA A 67 -10.10 20.84 0.73
C ALA A 67 -9.82 21.51 -0.64
N THR A 68 -8.80 21.05 -1.36
CA THR A 68 -8.28 21.75 -2.55
C THR A 68 -8.73 21.10 -3.86
N ASP A 69 -8.68 19.76 -3.93
CA ASP A 69 -8.89 19.03 -5.18
C ASP A 69 -9.54 17.67 -4.91
N GLN A 70 -10.86 17.64 -5.07
CA GLN A 70 -11.66 16.45 -4.84
C GLN A 70 -11.36 15.31 -5.84
N GLU A 71 -10.95 15.63 -7.07
CA GLU A 71 -10.60 14.62 -8.08
C GLU A 71 -9.27 13.96 -7.72
N LEU A 72 -8.26 14.75 -7.35
CA LEU A 72 -6.98 14.24 -6.90
C LEU A 72 -7.13 13.43 -5.60
N TRP A 73 -7.98 13.88 -4.67
CA TRP A 73 -8.32 13.11 -3.47
C TRP A 73 -8.92 11.75 -3.83
N ARG A 74 -9.88 11.70 -4.78
CA ARG A 74 -10.51 10.45 -5.23
C ARG A 74 -9.50 9.53 -5.91
N ALA A 75 -8.60 10.08 -6.73
CA ALA A 75 -7.54 9.32 -7.38
C ALA A 75 -6.56 8.73 -6.35
N ALA A 76 -6.14 9.52 -5.36
CA ALA A 76 -5.30 9.08 -4.26
C ALA A 76 -5.98 8.00 -3.41
N ALA A 77 -7.26 8.18 -3.07
CA ALA A 77 -8.05 7.20 -2.34
C ALA A 77 -8.23 5.90 -3.14
N GLY A 78 -8.43 6.00 -4.46
CA GLY A 78 -8.51 4.86 -5.37
C GLY A 78 -7.19 4.08 -5.43
N PHE A 79 -6.06 4.78 -5.48
CA PHE A 79 -4.73 4.18 -5.37
C PHE A 79 -4.52 3.49 -4.01
N MET A 80 -4.96 4.10 -2.92
CA MET A 80 -4.84 3.45 -1.62
C MET A 80 -5.76 2.23 -1.48
N ARG A 81 -6.92 2.25 -2.15
CA ARG A 81 -7.84 1.12 -2.21
C ARG A 81 -7.26 -0.09 -2.94
N SER A 82 -6.47 0.08 -3.99
CA SER A 82 -5.79 -1.06 -4.62
C SER A 82 -4.81 -1.72 -3.64
N TYR A 83 -4.10 -0.92 -2.83
CA TYR A 83 -3.23 -1.41 -1.77
C TYR A 83 -3.96 -2.25 -0.71
N CYS A 84 -5.21 -1.94 -0.37
CA CYS A 84 -6.04 -2.80 0.50
C CYS A 84 -6.27 -4.20 -0.08
N ASN A 85 -6.33 -4.32 -1.41
CA ASN A 85 -6.59 -5.60 -2.06
C ASN A 85 -5.32 -6.46 -2.17
N ILE A 86 -4.14 -5.83 -2.30
CA ILE A 86 -2.87 -6.55 -2.42
C ILE A 86 -2.21 -6.82 -1.05
N ILE A 87 -2.51 -6.03 -0.01
CA ILE A 87 -2.02 -6.25 1.36
C ILE A 87 -3.19 -6.68 2.25
N GLN A 88 -3.43 -7.99 2.32
CA GLN A 88 -4.54 -8.56 3.10
C GLN A 88 -4.06 -9.19 4.40
N HIS A 89 -2.85 -9.75 4.40
CA HIS A 89 -2.26 -10.48 5.51
C HIS A 89 -0.94 -9.86 5.98
N GLU A 90 -0.50 -10.22 7.18
CA GLU A 90 0.79 -9.80 7.73
C GLU A 90 1.97 -10.22 6.84
N LEU A 91 1.88 -11.38 6.20
CA LEU A 91 2.88 -11.84 5.22
C LEU A 91 2.98 -10.88 4.02
N ASP A 92 1.85 -10.37 3.52
CA ASP A 92 1.85 -9.41 2.41
C ASP A 92 2.52 -8.10 2.83
N PHE A 93 2.26 -7.65 4.06
CA PHE A 93 2.88 -6.47 4.62
C PHE A 93 4.40 -6.64 4.78
N ALA A 94 4.85 -7.81 5.25
CA ALA A 94 6.26 -8.13 5.36
C ALA A 94 6.95 -8.14 3.98
N ILE A 95 6.30 -8.72 2.96
CA ILE A 95 6.79 -8.73 1.57
C ILE A 95 6.89 -7.30 1.03
N ALA A 96 5.85 -6.46 1.22
CA ALA A 96 5.81 -5.08 0.74
C ALA A 96 6.84 -4.15 1.42
N THR A 97 7.39 -4.60 2.55
CA THR A 97 8.30 -3.85 3.42
C THR A 97 9.73 -4.42 3.34
N ALA A 98 9.94 -5.52 2.61
CA ALA A 98 11.26 -6.13 2.46
C ALA A 98 12.24 -5.16 1.76
N GLY A 99 13.52 -5.20 2.15
CA GLY A 99 14.54 -4.26 1.66
C GLY A 99 14.73 -4.28 0.14
N ASP A 100 14.48 -5.42 -0.49
CA ASP A 100 14.61 -5.61 -1.94
C ASP A 100 13.38 -5.09 -2.72
N ILE A 101 12.26 -4.82 -2.03
CA ILE A 101 10.98 -4.43 -2.61
C ILE A 101 10.41 -3.24 -1.81
N PRO A 102 10.85 -2.00 -2.08
CA PRO A 102 10.43 -0.83 -1.31
C PRO A 102 9.05 -0.32 -1.75
N LEU A 103 8.01 -1.15 -1.66
CA LEU A 103 6.63 -0.74 -1.97
C LEU A 103 6.05 0.13 -0.88
N ILE A 104 6.30 -0.22 0.38
CA ILE A 104 6.02 0.61 1.53
C ILE A 104 7.33 1.23 1.97
N PRO A 105 7.45 2.57 1.96
CA PRO A 105 8.66 3.21 2.44
C PRO A 105 8.85 2.88 3.92
N GLN A 106 10.07 2.48 4.27
CA GLN A 106 10.54 2.31 5.65
C GLN A 106 10.76 3.69 6.27
N ILE A 107 9.69 4.45 6.44
CA ILE A 107 9.77 5.77 7.06
C ILE A 107 10.17 5.55 8.50
N ASN A 108 11.22 6.22 8.99
CA ASN A 108 11.71 6.14 10.39
C ASN A 108 10.69 6.67 11.43
N VAL A 109 9.42 6.80 11.02
CA VAL A 109 8.25 7.17 11.80
C VAL A 109 7.77 5.92 12.54
N GLY A 110 8.48 5.54 13.61
CA GLY A 110 7.99 4.59 14.61
C GLY A 110 7.43 3.27 14.05
N ILE A 111 8.10 2.63 13.08
CA ILE A 111 7.69 1.32 12.53
C ILE A 111 7.59 0.25 13.63
N SER A 112 8.35 0.40 14.72
CA SER A 112 8.22 -0.41 15.94
C SER A 112 6.78 -0.45 16.47
N ARG A 113 6.03 0.66 16.35
CA ARG A 113 4.62 0.74 16.72
C ARG A 113 3.71 0.05 15.68
N LEU A 114 4.02 0.14 14.39
CA LEU A 114 3.28 -0.57 13.34
C LEU A 114 3.45 -2.11 13.46
N ARG A 115 4.65 -2.60 13.79
CA ARG A 115 4.86 -4.03 14.12
C ARG A 115 4.05 -4.48 15.32
N SER A 116 3.91 -3.62 16.35
CA SER A 116 3.08 -3.94 17.52
C SER A 116 1.57 -3.94 17.24
N LEU A 117 1.13 -3.33 16.12
CA LEU A 117 -0.26 -3.30 15.68
C LEU A 117 -0.59 -4.43 14.66
N SER A 118 0.44 -4.98 14.01
CA SER A 118 0.37 -6.07 13.04
C SER A 118 -0.06 -7.42 13.64
N THR A 119 0.08 -7.61 14.96
CA THR A 119 -0.37 -8.83 15.66
C THR A 119 -1.90 -9.01 15.66
N SER A 120 -2.67 -8.01 15.22
CA SER A 120 -4.12 -8.12 15.05
C SER A 120 -4.48 -8.40 13.59
N SER A 121 -5.14 -9.54 13.38
CA SER A 121 -5.45 -10.20 12.11
C SER A 121 -6.45 -9.49 11.17
N ALA A 122 -6.43 -8.15 11.04
CA ALA A 122 -7.38 -7.44 10.18
C ALA A 122 -6.75 -6.29 9.35
N PRO A 123 -6.86 -6.29 8.01
CA PRO A 123 -6.22 -5.30 7.11
C PRO A 123 -6.72 -3.83 7.28
N LEU A 124 -7.71 -3.58 8.14
CA LEU A 124 -8.23 -2.24 8.41
C LEU A 124 -7.31 -1.38 9.31
N TRP A 125 -6.35 -1.98 10.03
CA TRP A 125 -5.51 -1.23 10.97
C TRP A 125 -4.54 -0.26 10.28
N ILE A 126 -4.11 -0.52 9.04
CA ILE A 126 -3.22 0.40 8.29
C ILE A 126 -3.90 1.77 8.13
N PHE A 127 -5.18 1.79 7.79
CA PHE A 127 -5.94 3.04 7.63
C PHE A 127 -6.43 3.61 8.96
N LEU A 128 -6.83 2.78 9.92
CA LEU A 128 -7.23 3.25 11.25
C LEU A 128 -6.06 3.88 12.00
N THR A 129 -4.84 3.34 11.85
CA THR A 129 -3.63 3.91 12.43
C THR A 129 -3.27 5.25 11.79
N MET A 130 -3.43 5.37 10.45
CA MET A 130 -3.25 6.65 9.76
C MET A 130 -4.28 7.71 10.19
N ARG A 131 -5.56 7.32 10.38
CA ARG A 131 -6.61 8.22 10.90
C ARG A 131 -6.46 8.53 12.39
N SER A 132 -5.86 7.63 13.16
CA SER A 132 -5.61 7.76 14.60
C SER A 132 -4.44 8.66 14.93
N GLN A 133 -3.65 9.12 13.94
CA GLN A 133 -2.72 10.24 14.13
C GLN A 133 -3.49 11.57 14.24
N ARG A 134 -4.49 11.63 15.14
CA ARG A 134 -4.89 12.89 15.77
C ARG A 134 -3.66 13.35 16.53
N ALA A 135 -3.13 14.48 16.09
CA ALA A 135 -2.11 15.28 16.73
C ALA A 135 -1.82 14.81 18.17
N THR A 136 -0.68 14.13 18.37
CA THR A 136 -0.04 14.23 19.69
C THR A 136 0.21 15.72 19.89
N PRO A 137 -0.40 16.36 20.89
CA PRO A 137 -0.05 17.73 21.20
C PRO A 137 1.44 17.71 21.49
N THR A 138 2.22 18.42 20.67
CA THR A 138 3.59 18.74 21.02
C THR A 138 3.53 19.36 22.40
N ALA A 139 3.96 18.59 23.41
CA ALA A 139 4.09 19.08 24.76
C ALA A 139 5.06 20.25 24.68
N ARG A 140 4.48 21.46 24.66
CA ARG A 140 5.23 22.69 24.79
C ARG A 140 5.69 22.70 26.25
N SER A 141 6.88 22.14 26.47
CA SER A 141 7.53 22.17 27.78
C SER A 141 7.73 23.63 28.15
N GLY A 142 7.00 24.08 29.17
CA GLY A 142 7.40 25.25 29.91
C GLY A 142 8.71 24.96 30.64
N SER A 143 9.72 25.78 30.38
CA SER A 143 10.78 26.11 31.32
C SER A 143 11.05 27.60 31.12
N ARG A 144 10.45 28.44 31.97
CA ARG A 144 11.15 29.12 33.07
C ARG A 144 12.33 29.97 32.60
N GLY A 145 12.09 31.27 32.62
CA GLY A 145 13.01 32.40 32.57
C GLY A 145 12.18 33.63 32.89
#